data_AF-A0A2G5VJ87-F1
#
_entry.id   AF-A0A2G5VJ87-F1
#
_cell.length_a   1.000
_cell.length_b   1.000
_cell.length_c   1.000
_cell.angle_alpha   90.00
_cell.angle_beta   90.00
_cell.angle_gamma   90.00
#
_symmetry.space_group_name_H-M   'P 1'
#
loop_
_entity.id
_entity.type
_entity.pdbx_description
1 polymer ?
#
loop_
_entity_poly.entity_id
_entity_poly.type
_entity_poly.pdbx_seq_one_letter_code
_entity_poly.pdbx_strand_id
1 'polypeptide(L)'
;MIFVYLLFLIGHQISAIPIPNGLLGNVEVECTDTTIEAVFLTESNFLGRVFVLGHSADKECVSREVGRRTTSITVPRDKCGVETVQHGKGAGYTSSVNIVISFHDKFLTKVDRAYNITCLYAPTGDVVSYALTVQPSLLKDIQVLADQPNCEYEVFDVRTRRPAEVVHVNAPLEHVWTCDGANLDLFCMRVHDCVINEGKNKRRSKIIDAEGCSLDTTRLPNLRYDNNKLSARVMSKAFRFGDDVAVEFECNVRLDLKNGTSCPRPRC
;
A
#
# COMPACT_ATOMS: atom_id res chain seq x y z
N MET A 1 42.78 47.12 27.46
CA MET A 1 41.89 46.65 26.37
C MET A 1 42.06 45.13 26.29
N ILE A 2 41.44 44.34 27.18
CA ILE A 2 40.08 43.77 27.10
C ILE A 2 39.76 43.23 25.70
N PHE A 3 39.72 41.91 25.56
CA PHE A 3 38.64 41.19 24.85
C PHE A 3 38.67 39.71 25.28
N VAL A 4 37.78 39.37 26.23
CA VAL A 4 37.46 37.99 26.63
C VAL A 4 36.25 37.58 25.80
N TYR A 5 36.41 36.63 24.88
CA TYR A 5 35.28 36.05 24.15
C TYR A 5 34.65 34.93 24.99
N LEU A 6 33.47 35.21 25.55
CA LEU A 6 32.57 34.23 26.16
C LEU A 6 31.88 33.43 25.05
N LEU A 7 32.25 32.16 24.89
CA LEU A 7 31.52 31.18 24.09
C LEU A 7 30.31 30.70 24.90
N PHE A 8 29.12 31.21 24.58
CA PHE A 8 27.84 30.66 25.05
C PHE A 8 27.57 29.33 24.33
N LEU A 9 27.79 28.21 25.02
CA LEU A 9 27.30 26.90 24.60
C LEU A 9 25.79 26.86 24.79
N ILE A 10 25.04 27.08 23.70
CA ILE A 10 23.60 26.85 23.64
C ILE A 10 23.39 25.33 23.69
N GLY A 11 23.07 24.81 24.87
CA GLY A 11 22.66 23.41 25.03
C GLY A 11 21.39 23.16 24.21
N HIS A 12 21.53 22.43 23.11
CA HIS A 12 20.37 21.85 22.44
C HIS A 12 19.73 20.84 23.40
N GLN A 13 18.53 21.16 23.86
CA GLN A 13 17.64 20.20 24.48
C GLN A 13 17.42 19.08 23.46
N ILE A 14 18.06 17.93 23.71
CA ILE A 14 17.78 16.70 22.99
C ILE A 14 16.32 16.37 23.33
N SER A 15 15.41 16.66 22.40
CA SER A 15 14.03 16.21 22.51
C SER A 15 14.07 14.70 22.69
N ALA A 16 13.46 14.23 23.77
CA ALA A 16 13.38 12.82 24.11
C ALA A 16 12.94 12.00 22.89
N ILE A 17 13.62 10.86 22.68
CA ILE A 17 13.14 9.79 21.81
C ILE A 17 11.71 9.49 22.28
N PRO A 18 10.68 9.58 21.42
CA PRO A 18 9.33 9.28 21.84
C PRO A 18 9.31 7.86 22.36
N ILE A 19 8.89 7.70 23.62
CA ILE A 19 8.59 6.38 24.15
C ILE A 19 7.56 5.77 23.19
N PRO A 20 7.82 4.59 22.60
CA PRO A 20 6.84 3.96 21.73
C PRO A 20 5.57 3.73 22.54
N ASN A 21 4.51 4.47 22.23
CA ASN A 21 3.20 4.26 22.85
C ASN A 21 2.69 2.87 22.47
N GLY A 22 1.98 2.22 23.38
CA GLY A 22 1.51 0.86 23.24
C GLY A 22 0.09 0.69 23.76
N LEU A 23 -0.49 -0.49 23.53
CA LEU A 23 -1.78 -0.87 24.09
C LEU A 23 -1.62 -1.34 25.53
N LEU A 24 -2.56 -0.94 26.38
CA LEU A 24 -2.63 -1.37 27.77
C LEU A 24 -3.87 -2.25 27.95
N GLY A 25 -3.65 -3.54 28.21
CA GLY A 25 -4.72 -4.52 28.37
C GLY A 25 -5.28 -5.05 27.04
N ASN A 26 -6.46 -5.65 27.11
CA ASN A 26 -7.18 -6.17 25.95
C ASN A 26 -8.11 -5.11 25.38
N VAL A 27 -8.45 -5.25 24.10
CA VAL A 27 -9.50 -4.43 23.47
C VAL A 27 -10.86 -4.78 24.08
N GLU A 28 -11.64 -3.75 24.40
CA GLU A 28 -13.03 -3.92 24.84
C GLU A 28 -13.95 -3.84 23.62
N VAL A 29 -14.89 -4.79 23.50
CA VAL A 29 -15.77 -4.91 22.34
C VAL A 29 -17.21 -4.94 22.75
N GLU A 30 -17.99 -4.05 22.14
CA GLU A 30 -19.44 -3.99 22.28
C GLU A 30 -20.09 -4.17 20.90
N CYS A 31 -20.97 -5.16 20.78
CA CYS A 31 -21.68 -5.45 19.54
C CYS A 31 -23.17 -5.20 19.73
N THR A 32 -23.74 -4.36 18.88
CA THR A 32 -25.18 -4.15 18.77
C THR A 32 -25.71 -4.82 17.51
N ASP A 33 -27.02 -4.78 17.26
CA ASP A 33 -27.64 -5.26 16.03
C ASP A 33 -27.20 -4.50 14.76
N THR A 34 -26.66 -3.28 14.93
CA THR A 34 -26.32 -2.35 13.87
C THR A 34 -24.83 -2.00 13.81
N THR A 35 -24.11 -2.12 14.92
CA THR A 35 -22.72 -1.66 15.02
C THR A 35 -21.82 -2.63 15.79
N ILE A 36 -20.54 -2.59 15.46
CA ILE A 36 -19.45 -3.22 16.22
C ILE A 36 -18.56 -2.08 16.71
N GLU A 37 -18.48 -1.90 18.03
CA GLU A 37 -17.59 -0.92 18.66
C GLU A 37 -16.39 -1.61 19.31
N ALA A 38 -15.22 -1.03 19.07
CA ALA A 38 -13.96 -1.47 19.67
C ALA A 38 -13.30 -0.30 20.39
N VAL A 39 -13.03 -0.46 21.68
CA VAL A 39 -12.41 0.55 22.55
C VAL A 39 -11.03 0.08 22.95
N PHE A 40 -10.05 0.97 22.77
CA PHE A 40 -8.65 0.71 23.02
C PHE A 40 -8.13 1.65 24.11
N LEU A 41 -7.40 1.08 25.07
CA LEU A 41 -6.66 1.82 26.07
C LEU A 41 -5.17 1.78 25.73
N THR A 42 -4.51 2.93 25.81
CA THR A 42 -3.10 3.12 25.47
C THR A 42 -2.28 3.58 26.67
N GLU A 43 -0.97 3.31 26.63
CA GLU A 43 -0.03 3.67 27.70
C GLU A 43 0.10 5.20 27.85
N SER A 44 0.07 5.93 26.74
CA SER A 44 0.15 7.40 26.64
C SER A 44 -0.92 7.96 25.69
N ASN A 45 -1.02 9.28 25.53
CA ASN A 45 -2.01 9.87 24.62
C ASN A 45 -1.87 9.32 23.19
N PHE A 46 -2.98 8.87 22.64
CA PHE A 46 -3.08 8.34 21.29
C PHE A 46 -3.07 9.49 20.26
N LEU A 47 -2.23 9.35 19.23
CA LEU A 47 -2.03 10.35 18.17
C LEU A 47 -2.11 9.75 16.76
N GLY A 48 -2.54 8.49 16.66
CA GLY A 48 -2.63 7.79 15.40
C GLY A 48 -4.07 7.69 14.90
N ARG A 49 -4.42 6.52 14.35
CA ARG A 49 -5.76 6.24 13.82
C ARG A 49 -6.14 4.79 14.06
N VAL A 50 -7.45 4.55 14.16
CA VAL A 50 -8.03 3.21 14.17
C VAL A 50 -8.85 3.03 12.90
N PHE A 51 -8.74 1.91 12.21
CA PHE A 51 -9.43 1.72 10.93
C PHE A 51 -9.75 0.26 10.63
N VAL A 52 -10.72 0.05 9.74
CA VAL A 52 -11.03 -1.28 9.22
C VAL A 52 -10.09 -1.63 8.07
N LEU A 53 -9.50 -2.82 8.14
CA LEU A 53 -8.53 -3.29 7.15
C LEU A 53 -9.14 -3.32 5.74
N GLY A 54 -8.42 -2.79 4.75
CA GLY A 54 -8.90 -2.65 3.37
C GLY A 54 -9.82 -1.45 3.13
N HIS A 55 -10.27 -0.77 4.19
CA HIS A 55 -11.24 0.33 4.13
C HIS A 55 -10.71 1.65 4.73
N SER A 56 -9.39 1.82 4.84
CA SER A 56 -8.78 3.03 5.43
C SER A 56 -8.99 4.32 4.60
N ALA A 57 -9.44 4.19 3.36
CA ALA A 57 -9.79 5.33 2.50
C ALA A 57 -11.21 5.85 2.79
N ASP A 58 -12.09 5.00 3.35
CA ASP A 58 -13.48 5.32 3.62
C ASP A 58 -13.58 6.04 4.96
N LYS A 59 -14.03 7.30 4.95
CA LYS A 59 -14.07 8.14 6.17
C LYS A 59 -14.92 7.53 7.30
N GLU A 60 -15.94 6.75 6.95
CA GLU A 60 -16.81 6.08 7.92
C GLU A 60 -16.20 4.81 8.54
N CYS A 61 -15.09 4.31 7.99
CA CYS A 61 -14.39 3.11 8.46
C CYS A 61 -13.08 3.46 9.18
N VAL A 62 -12.90 4.73 9.57
CA VAL A 62 -11.70 5.25 10.23
C VAL A 62 -12.08 6.18 11.38
N SER A 63 -11.50 5.93 12.55
CA SER A 63 -11.53 6.82 13.69
C SER A 63 -10.18 7.53 13.87
N ARG A 64 -10.25 8.83 14.18
CA ARG A 64 -9.09 9.70 14.47
C ARG A 64 -9.29 10.44 15.80
N GLU A 65 -9.88 9.76 16.77
CA GLU A 65 -10.04 10.31 18.12
C GLU A 65 -8.70 10.32 18.86
N VAL A 66 -8.03 11.48 18.84
CA VAL A 66 -6.68 11.67 19.39
C VAL A 66 -6.66 12.54 20.63
N GLY A 67 -5.51 12.57 21.32
CA GLY A 67 -5.25 13.46 22.45
C GLY A 67 -5.68 12.90 23.82
N ARG A 68 -6.23 11.68 23.84
CA ARG A 68 -6.58 10.94 25.06
C ARG A 68 -5.87 9.58 25.05
N ARG A 69 -5.81 8.93 26.22
CA ARG A 69 -5.30 7.55 26.34
C ARG A 69 -6.29 6.50 25.86
N THR A 70 -7.55 6.89 25.64
CA THR A 70 -8.60 6.03 25.12
C THR A 70 -9.00 6.50 23.73
N THR A 71 -9.13 5.57 22.81
CA THR A 71 -9.67 5.78 21.45
C THR A 71 -10.61 4.63 21.12
N SER A 72 -11.61 4.88 20.28
CA SER A 72 -12.49 3.82 19.79
C SER A 72 -12.75 3.92 18.29
N ILE A 73 -13.37 2.89 17.74
CA ILE A 73 -13.97 2.90 16.41
C ILE A 73 -15.33 2.21 16.48
N THR A 74 -16.31 2.80 15.80
CA THR A 74 -17.64 2.22 15.62
C THR A 74 -17.82 1.86 14.15
N VAL A 75 -18.01 0.58 13.87
CA VAL A 75 -18.16 0.06 12.50
C VAL A 75 -19.60 -0.36 12.26
N PRO A 76 -20.30 0.18 11.25
CA PRO A 76 -21.62 -0.31 10.88
C PRO A 76 -21.55 -1.75 10.35
N ARG A 77 -22.47 -2.61 10.80
CA ARG A 77 -22.48 -4.05 10.48
C ARG A 77 -22.62 -4.35 8.99
N ASP A 78 -23.23 -3.45 8.22
CA ASP A 78 -23.50 -3.59 6.79
C ASP A 78 -22.48 -2.86 5.90
N LYS A 79 -21.39 -2.34 6.48
CA LYS A 79 -20.37 -1.55 5.77
C LYS A 79 -18.95 -2.00 6.11
N CYS A 80 -17.96 -1.31 5.55
CA CYS A 80 -16.55 -1.45 5.89
C CYS A 80 -15.97 -2.87 5.77
N GLY A 81 -16.58 -3.73 4.94
CA GLY A 81 -16.11 -5.10 4.78
C GLY A 81 -16.39 -6.02 5.97
N VAL A 82 -17.41 -5.71 6.80
CA VAL A 82 -17.90 -6.64 7.82
C VAL A 82 -18.46 -7.90 7.15
N GLU A 83 -17.90 -9.05 7.49
CA GLU A 83 -18.33 -10.35 6.98
C GLU A 83 -19.41 -10.92 7.90
N THR A 84 -20.59 -11.24 7.35
CA THR A 84 -21.67 -11.85 8.13
C THR A 84 -22.00 -13.24 7.62
N VAL A 85 -21.93 -14.22 8.51
CA VAL A 85 -22.25 -15.62 8.25
C VAL A 85 -23.50 -16.00 9.04
N GLN A 86 -24.56 -16.40 8.33
CA GLN A 86 -25.75 -16.97 8.95
C GLN A 86 -25.49 -18.41 9.35
N HIS A 87 -25.75 -18.75 10.60
CA HIS A 87 -25.79 -20.15 11.03
C HIS A 87 -27.10 -20.77 10.56
N GLY A 88 -27.18 -22.10 10.52
CA GLY A 88 -28.36 -22.82 9.99
C GLY A 88 -29.70 -22.28 10.49
N LYS A 89 -30.78 -22.46 9.73
CA LYS A 89 -32.09 -21.80 9.98
C LYS A 89 -32.46 -21.72 11.46
N GLY A 90 -32.43 -20.50 12.00
CA GLY A 90 -32.80 -20.21 13.39
C GLY A 90 -31.69 -20.38 14.43
N ALA A 91 -30.43 -20.55 14.03
CA ALA A 91 -29.27 -20.65 14.93
C ALA A 91 -28.49 -19.33 15.11
N GLY A 92 -28.99 -18.23 14.54
CA GLY A 92 -28.39 -16.89 14.67
C GLY A 92 -27.37 -16.61 13.58
N TYR A 93 -26.52 -15.61 13.79
CA TYR A 93 -25.48 -15.23 12.84
C TYR A 93 -24.22 -14.74 13.54
N THR A 94 -23.11 -14.73 12.80
CA THR A 94 -21.84 -14.17 13.24
C THR A 94 -21.44 -13.04 12.31
N SER A 95 -21.02 -11.92 12.89
CA SER A 95 -20.39 -10.83 12.14
C SER A 95 -18.94 -10.66 12.58
N SER A 96 -18.04 -10.59 11.60
CA SER A 96 -16.60 -10.50 11.82
C SER A 96 -16.00 -9.31 11.07
N VAL A 97 -15.03 -8.64 11.70
CA VAL A 97 -14.34 -7.47 11.13
C VAL A 97 -12.89 -7.41 11.56
N ASN A 98 -12.02 -6.98 10.65
CA ASN A 98 -10.59 -6.82 10.90
C ASN A 98 -10.27 -5.35 11.20
N ILE A 99 -9.99 -5.02 12.47
CA ILE A 99 -9.71 -3.65 12.92
C ILE A 99 -8.23 -3.50 13.23
N VAL A 100 -7.62 -2.41 12.77
CA VAL A 100 -6.23 -2.04 13.02
C VAL A 100 -6.17 -0.77 13.85
N ILE A 101 -5.42 -0.80 14.95
CA ILE A 101 -4.99 0.41 15.66
C ILE A 101 -3.54 0.70 15.29
N SER A 102 -3.32 1.91 14.78
CA SER A 102 -2.00 2.42 14.43
C SER A 102 -1.64 3.62 15.27
N PHE A 103 -0.42 3.67 15.78
CA PHE A 103 0.11 4.80 16.56
C PHE A 103 0.63 5.95 15.68
N HIS A 104 0.44 5.87 14.36
CA HIS A 104 0.74 6.95 13.41
C HIS A 104 -0.43 7.16 12.43
N ASP A 105 -0.72 8.42 12.05
CA ASP A 105 -1.88 8.74 11.19
C ASP A 105 -1.72 8.31 9.71
N LYS A 106 -0.52 7.90 9.29
CA LYS A 106 -0.18 7.69 7.87
C LYS A 106 0.37 6.31 7.52
N PHE A 107 1.35 5.83 8.28
CA PHE A 107 2.04 4.57 8.02
C PHE A 107 1.90 3.66 9.22
N LEU A 108 2.19 2.37 9.01
CA LEU A 108 2.14 1.38 10.07
C LEU A 108 3.52 1.16 10.67
N THR A 109 3.56 0.77 11.94
CA THR A 109 4.78 0.53 12.69
C THR A 109 4.75 -0.81 13.40
N LYS A 110 5.88 -1.18 14.03
CA LYS A 110 6.02 -2.44 14.77
C LYS A 110 5.09 -2.55 15.99
N VAL A 111 4.65 -1.42 16.55
CA VAL A 111 3.82 -1.41 17.75
C VAL A 111 2.32 -1.46 17.45
N ASP A 112 1.94 -1.31 16.17
CA ASP A 112 0.56 -1.35 15.71
C ASP A 112 -0.02 -2.77 15.84
N ARG A 113 -1.34 -2.86 16.02
CA ARG A 113 -2.03 -4.13 16.26
C ARG A 113 -3.27 -4.28 15.40
N ALA A 114 -3.56 -5.52 15.00
CA ALA A 114 -4.74 -5.90 14.22
C ALA A 114 -5.53 -6.95 15.00
N TYR A 115 -6.84 -6.81 14.96
CA TYR A 115 -7.81 -7.62 15.68
C TYR A 115 -8.87 -8.12 14.71
N ASN A 116 -9.20 -9.41 14.77
CA ASN A 116 -10.41 -9.95 14.15
C ASN A 116 -11.44 -10.04 15.26
N ILE A 117 -12.36 -9.09 15.22
CA ILE A 117 -13.45 -9.02 16.19
C ILE A 117 -14.60 -9.81 15.62
N THR A 118 -15.14 -10.72 16.41
CA THR A 118 -16.23 -11.60 16.01
C THR A 118 -17.36 -11.52 17.03
N CYS A 119 -18.52 -11.05 16.57
CA CYS A 119 -19.75 -10.93 17.35
C CYS A 119 -20.66 -12.11 17.01
N LEU A 120 -21.10 -12.87 18.01
CA LEU A 120 -22.08 -13.94 17.85
C LEU A 120 -23.45 -13.46 18.31
N TYR A 121 -24.42 -13.48 17.40
CA TYR A 121 -25.79 -13.06 17.65
C TYR A 121 -26.66 -14.30 17.78
N ALA A 122 -27.11 -14.59 19.00
CA ALA A 122 -27.99 -15.72 19.26
C ALA A 122 -29.45 -15.40 18.89
N PRO A 123 -30.26 -16.40 18.52
CA PRO A 123 -31.68 -16.23 18.19
C PRO A 123 -32.53 -15.68 19.34
N THR A 124 -32.08 -15.87 20.58
CA THR A 124 -32.79 -15.46 21.81
C THR A 124 -32.63 -13.97 22.13
N GLY A 125 -31.83 -13.22 21.36
CA GLY A 125 -31.55 -11.80 21.58
C GLY A 125 -30.28 -11.52 22.39
N ASP A 126 -29.63 -12.55 22.94
CA ASP A 126 -28.34 -12.41 23.61
C ASP A 126 -27.21 -12.26 22.57
N VAL A 127 -26.39 -11.22 22.72
CA VAL A 127 -25.20 -11.00 21.90
C VAL A 127 -23.97 -11.31 22.73
N VAL A 128 -23.21 -12.32 22.33
CA VAL A 128 -21.93 -12.66 22.95
C VAL A 128 -20.83 -12.16 22.02
N SER A 129 -20.08 -11.16 22.46
CA SER A 129 -18.92 -10.62 21.76
C SER A 129 -17.62 -11.20 22.32
N TYR A 130 -16.67 -11.50 21.45
CA TYR A 130 -15.29 -11.72 21.88
C TYR A 130 -14.33 -11.14 20.85
N ALA A 131 -13.28 -10.48 21.34
CA ALA A 131 -12.15 -10.10 20.52
C ALA A 131 -11.09 -11.19 20.58
N LEU A 132 -10.83 -11.82 19.43
CA LEU A 132 -9.64 -12.63 19.30
C LEU A 132 -8.50 -11.74 18.80
N THR A 133 -7.42 -11.66 19.59
CA THR A 133 -6.18 -11.06 19.08
C THR A 133 -5.68 -11.94 17.95
N VAL A 134 -5.66 -11.42 16.73
CA VAL A 134 -5.18 -12.16 15.57
C VAL A 134 -3.67 -12.14 15.56
N GLN A 135 -3.09 -13.25 15.12
CA GLN A 135 -1.66 -13.43 15.06
C GLN A 135 -0.97 -12.28 14.28
N PRO A 136 0.31 -12.00 14.59
CA PRO A 136 1.12 -11.02 13.87
C PRO A 136 1.23 -11.24 12.36
N SER A 137 0.80 -12.37 11.81
CA SER A 137 0.75 -12.63 10.36
C SER A 137 -0.12 -11.61 9.62
N LEU A 138 -1.30 -11.28 10.15
CA LEU A 138 -2.15 -10.26 9.53
C LEU A 138 -1.44 -8.91 9.50
N LEU A 139 -0.81 -8.52 10.61
CA LEU A 139 0.00 -7.29 10.68
C LEU A 139 1.24 -7.33 9.80
N LYS A 140 1.85 -8.50 9.63
CA LYS A 140 2.98 -8.70 8.73
C LYS A 140 2.54 -8.48 7.29
N ASP A 141 1.39 -9.02 6.88
CA ASP A 141 0.85 -8.78 5.53
C ASP A 141 0.52 -7.30 5.30
N ILE A 142 0.07 -6.59 6.34
CA ILE A 142 -0.23 -5.15 6.27
C ILE A 142 1.04 -4.28 6.34
N GLN A 143 2.04 -4.63 7.16
CA GLN A 143 3.36 -3.97 7.15
C GLN A 143 4.05 -4.15 5.81
N VAL A 144 3.93 -5.34 5.21
CA VAL A 144 4.42 -5.59 3.85
C VAL A 144 3.74 -4.63 2.87
N LEU A 145 2.42 -4.46 2.94
CA LEU A 145 1.70 -3.46 2.13
C LEU A 145 2.09 -2.00 2.43
N ALA A 146 2.50 -1.66 3.66
CA ALA A 146 2.99 -0.32 4.02
C ALA A 146 4.44 -0.08 3.59
N ASP A 147 5.26 -1.13 3.49
CA ASP A 147 6.62 -1.16 2.96
C ASP A 147 6.63 -1.56 1.47
N GLN A 148 5.63 -1.11 0.69
CA GLN A 148 5.62 -1.39 -0.75
C GLN A 148 6.88 -0.84 -1.42
N PRO A 149 7.52 -1.61 -2.31
CA PRO A 149 8.71 -1.15 -3.00
C PRO A 149 8.37 0.00 -3.95
N ASN A 150 9.29 0.95 -4.04
CA ASN A 150 9.18 2.06 -4.97
C ASN A 150 9.65 1.59 -6.34
N CYS A 151 8.81 1.79 -7.36
CA CYS A 151 9.13 1.40 -8.73
C CYS A 151 9.54 2.61 -9.56
N GLU A 152 10.63 2.45 -10.29
CA GLU A 152 11.18 3.44 -11.22
C GLU A 152 11.17 2.89 -12.65
N TYR A 153 11.04 3.80 -13.60
CA TYR A 153 11.03 3.50 -15.03
C TYR A 153 12.08 4.36 -15.73
N GLU A 154 12.98 3.69 -16.45
CA GLU A 154 14.06 4.33 -17.18
C GLU A 154 14.16 3.76 -18.61
N VAL A 155 14.61 4.61 -19.52
CA VAL A 155 14.90 4.22 -20.91
C VAL A 155 16.35 4.52 -21.20
N PHE A 156 17.09 3.52 -21.68
CA PHE A 156 18.51 3.62 -22.00
C PHE A 156 18.73 3.56 -23.51
N ASP A 157 19.65 4.38 -24.03
CA ASP A 157 20.24 4.14 -25.35
C ASP A 157 21.28 3.02 -25.22
N VAL A 158 21.01 1.89 -25.86
CA VAL A 158 21.82 0.67 -25.76
C VAL A 158 23.25 0.89 -26.26
N ARG A 159 23.44 1.83 -27.20
CA ARG A 159 24.76 2.13 -27.78
C ARG A 159 25.64 2.89 -26.79
N THR A 160 25.06 3.83 -26.05
CA THR A 160 25.80 4.70 -25.13
C THR A 160 25.75 4.20 -23.69
N ARG A 161 24.80 3.32 -23.37
CA ARG A 161 24.45 2.84 -22.01
C ARG A 161 24.16 3.98 -21.05
N ARG A 162 23.48 5.01 -21.53
CA ARG A 162 23.04 6.16 -20.74
C ARG A 162 21.54 6.37 -20.90
N PRO A 163 20.88 7.05 -19.94
CA PRO A 163 19.49 7.46 -20.09
C PRO A 163 19.27 8.18 -21.42
N ALA A 164 18.19 7.82 -22.10
CA ALA A 164 17.84 8.29 -23.43
C ALA A 164 17.20 9.68 -23.35
N GLU A 165 18.03 10.72 -23.31
CA GLU A 165 17.56 12.13 -23.33
C GLU A 165 17.26 12.61 -24.75
N VAL A 166 18.19 12.37 -25.69
CA VAL A 166 18.05 12.70 -27.12
C VAL A 166 18.63 11.58 -27.94
N VAL A 167 17.77 10.92 -28.72
CA VAL A 167 18.15 9.74 -29.52
C VAL A 167 17.75 9.93 -30.98
N HIS A 168 18.54 9.36 -31.88
CA HIS A 168 18.23 9.36 -33.31
C HIS A 168 17.12 8.35 -33.59
N VAL A 169 16.32 8.58 -34.64
CA VAL A 169 15.34 7.59 -35.11
C VAL A 169 16.04 6.26 -35.40
N ASN A 170 15.39 5.16 -35.03
CA ASN A 170 15.90 3.79 -35.07
C ASN A 170 17.04 3.47 -34.11
N ALA A 171 17.43 4.38 -33.20
CA ALA A 171 18.34 4.05 -32.12
C ALA A 171 17.74 2.89 -31.29
N PRO A 172 18.54 1.87 -30.95
CA PRO A 172 18.07 0.79 -30.09
C PRO A 172 17.90 1.30 -28.67
N LEU A 173 16.71 1.12 -28.12
CA LEU A 173 16.37 1.52 -26.76
C LEU A 173 16.12 0.28 -25.89
N GLU A 174 16.50 0.38 -24.63
CA GLU A 174 16.13 -0.60 -23.60
C GLU A 174 15.27 0.11 -22.55
N HIS A 175 14.04 -0.35 -22.41
CA HIS A 175 13.12 0.10 -21.37
C HIS A 175 13.29 -0.81 -20.15
N VAL A 176 13.46 -0.21 -18.97
CA VAL A 176 13.70 -0.92 -17.72
C VAL A 176 12.75 -0.39 -16.65
N TRP A 177 11.98 -1.29 -16.05
CA TRP A 177 11.22 -1.03 -14.83
C TRP A 177 11.89 -1.80 -13.70
N THR A 178 12.17 -1.13 -12.59
CA THR A 178 12.79 -1.74 -11.41
C THR A 178 12.06 -1.29 -10.17
N CYS A 179 11.79 -2.19 -9.23
CA CYS A 179 11.23 -1.84 -7.94
C CYS A 179 12.22 -2.19 -6.82
N ASP A 180 12.49 -1.21 -5.96
CA ASP A 180 13.46 -1.28 -4.88
C ASP A 180 12.79 -0.98 -3.53
N GLY A 181 13.29 -1.57 -2.43
CA GLY A 181 12.72 -1.37 -1.10
C GLY A 181 12.89 -2.58 -0.18
N ALA A 182 12.16 -2.58 0.92
CA ALA A 182 12.11 -3.74 1.82
C ALA A 182 11.19 -4.84 1.26
N ASN A 183 11.41 -6.08 1.69
CA ASN A 183 10.49 -7.20 1.45
C ASN A 183 10.20 -7.53 -0.04
N LEU A 184 11.15 -7.24 -0.95
CA LEU A 184 11.01 -7.50 -2.39
C LEU A 184 10.55 -8.93 -2.71
N ASP A 185 11.05 -9.94 -1.99
CA ASP A 185 10.72 -11.35 -2.23
C ASP A 185 9.24 -11.71 -2.05
N LEU A 186 8.45 -10.84 -1.42
CA LEU A 186 7.03 -11.02 -1.15
C LEU A 186 6.12 -10.44 -2.26
N PHE A 187 6.68 -9.68 -3.19
CA PHE A 187 5.91 -8.96 -4.20
C PHE A 187 6.10 -9.53 -5.60
N CYS A 188 5.06 -9.36 -6.41
CA CYS A 188 5.05 -9.60 -7.83
C CYS A 188 4.71 -8.29 -8.55
N MET A 189 5.56 -7.89 -9.50
CA MET A 189 5.29 -6.71 -10.33
C MET A 189 4.64 -7.09 -11.66
N ARG A 190 3.74 -6.22 -12.12
CA ARG A 190 3.20 -6.23 -13.48
C ARG A 190 3.14 -4.80 -14.01
N VAL A 191 3.76 -4.56 -15.16
CA VAL A 191 3.63 -3.32 -15.91
C VAL A 191 2.39 -3.42 -16.79
N HIS A 192 1.52 -2.41 -16.75
CA HIS A 192 0.27 -2.39 -17.50
C HIS A 192 -0.15 -0.94 -17.82
N ASP A 193 -1.15 -0.79 -18.68
CA ASP A 193 -1.73 0.50 -19.08
C ASP A 193 -0.70 1.53 -19.53
N CYS A 194 0.29 1.11 -20.32
CA CYS A 194 1.27 2.04 -20.87
C CYS A 194 0.70 2.87 -22.00
N VAL A 195 1.00 4.16 -21.98
CA VAL A 195 0.62 5.13 -23.00
C VAL A 195 1.84 5.87 -23.52
N ILE A 196 1.71 6.32 -24.77
CA ILE A 196 2.66 7.23 -25.41
C ILE A 196 1.98 8.58 -25.58
N ASN A 197 2.65 9.65 -25.14
CA ASN A 197 2.25 11.02 -25.42
C ASN A 197 2.88 11.47 -26.75
N GLU A 198 2.06 11.60 -27.79
CA GLU A 198 2.45 12.06 -29.12
C GLU A 198 2.54 13.59 -29.17
N GLY A 199 3.61 14.15 -28.61
CA GLY A 199 4.04 15.54 -28.84
C GLY A 199 2.97 16.63 -28.70
N LYS A 200 2.99 17.61 -29.62
CA LYS A 200 2.21 18.86 -29.57
C LYS A 200 0.70 18.66 -29.57
N ASN A 201 0.23 17.54 -30.12
CA ASN A 201 -1.20 17.23 -30.20
C ASN A 201 -1.74 16.59 -28.92
N LYS A 202 -0.88 16.31 -27.91
CA LYS A 202 -1.23 15.66 -26.64
C LYS A 202 -2.05 14.38 -26.80
N ARG A 203 -1.94 13.72 -27.96
CA ARG A 203 -2.69 12.50 -28.23
C ARG A 203 -2.02 11.37 -27.44
N ARG A 204 -2.82 10.72 -26.59
CA ARG A 204 -2.41 9.57 -25.80
C ARG A 204 -2.78 8.29 -26.55
N SER A 205 -1.78 7.53 -26.95
CA SER A 205 -1.96 6.24 -27.62
C SER A 205 -1.55 5.12 -26.67
N LYS A 206 -2.49 4.24 -26.32
CA LYS A 206 -2.22 3.06 -25.47
C LYS A 206 -1.38 2.05 -26.24
N ILE A 207 -0.31 1.57 -25.62
CA ILE A 207 0.63 0.61 -26.21
C ILE A 207 0.73 -0.70 -25.43
N ILE A 208 0.37 -0.69 -24.14
CA ILE A 208 0.20 -1.91 -23.34
C ILE A 208 -1.18 -1.85 -22.71
N ASP A 209 -1.93 -2.94 -22.78
CA ASP A 209 -3.27 -3.03 -22.21
C ASP A 209 -3.28 -3.18 -20.67
N ALA A 210 -4.47 -3.35 -20.10
CA ALA A 210 -4.64 -3.48 -18.64
C ALA A 210 -4.13 -4.84 -18.09
N GLU A 211 -3.96 -5.84 -18.96
CA GLU A 211 -3.43 -7.16 -18.59
C GLU A 211 -1.90 -7.25 -18.72
N GLY A 212 -1.26 -6.22 -19.30
CA GLY A 212 0.18 -6.15 -19.48
C GLY A 212 0.65 -6.68 -20.84
N CYS A 213 -0.25 -6.81 -21.82
CA CYS A 213 0.08 -7.25 -23.18
C CYS A 213 0.29 -6.06 -24.12
N SER A 214 1.30 -6.17 -24.98
CA SER A 214 1.54 -5.15 -26.00
C SER A 214 0.44 -5.16 -27.06
N LEU A 215 -0.08 -3.97 -27.36
CA LEU A 215 -1.06 -3.74 -28.41
C LEU A 215 -0.40 -3.57 -29.80
N ASP A 216 0.89 -3.23 -29.84
CA ASP A 216 1.66 -3.10 -31.08
C ASP A 216 3.09 -3.61 -30.85
N THR A 217 3.28 -4.90 -31.11
CA THR A 217 4.56 -5.60 -30.95
C THR A 217 5.65 -5.12 -31.91
N THR A 218 5.29 -4.34 -32.94
CA THR A 218 6.27 -3.76 -33.87
C THR A 218 6.98 -2.54 -33.28
N ARG A 219 6.31 -1.80 -32.39
CA ARG A 219 6.86 -0.62 -31.69
C ARG A 219 7.43 -1.00 -30.33
N LEU A 220 6.70 -1.80 -29.57
CA LEU A 220 7.11 -2.27 -28.26
C LEU A 220 6.72 -3.74 -28.12
N PRO A 221 7.66 -4.70 -28.15
CA PRO A 221 7.36 -6.11 -27.90
C PRO A 221 6.77 -6.36 -26.50
N ASN A 222 6.33 -7.60 -26.23
CA ASN A 222 5.92 -8.00 -24.88
C ASN A 222 7.11 -7.95 -23.91
N LEU A 223 6.83 -7.47 -22.69
CA LEU A 223 7.83 -7.25 -21.66
C LEU A 223 8.38 -8.58 -21.13
N ARG A 224 9.69 -8.61 -20.87
CA ARG A 224 10.38 -9.73 -20.25
C ARG A 224 10.64 -9.41 -18.80
N TYR A 225 10.05 -10.18 -17.90
CA TYR A 225 10.25 -9.99 -16.48
C TYR A 225 11.39 -10.86 -15.96
N ASP A 226 12.15 -10.31 -15.02
CA ASP A 226 13.15 -11.06 -14.26
C ASP A 226 12.45 -11.97 -13.24
N ASN A 227 12.97 -13.18 -13.04
CA ASN A 227 12.42 -14.14 -12.09
C ASN A 227 13.00 -13.99 -10.69
N ASN A 228 14.17 -13.37 -10.58
CA ASN A 228 14.93 -13.24 -9.34
C ASN A 228 14.91 -11.82 -8.78
N LYS A 229 14.33 -10.87 -9.53
CA LYS A 229 14.25 -9.45 -9.17
C LYS A 229 12.89 -8.91 -9.55
N LEU A 230 12.39 -7.91 -8.81
CA LEU A 230 11.28 -7.10 -9.27
C LEU A 230 11.78 -6.14 -10.36
N SER A 231 12.03 -6.69 -11.54
CA SER A 231 12.31 -5.88 -12.73
C SER A 231 11.67 -6.46 -13.98
N ALA A 232 11.37 -5.58 -14.93
CA ALA A 232 10.93 -5.92 -16.27
C ALA A 232 11.77 -5.14 -17.30
N ARG A 233 12.03 -5.75 -18.45
CA ARG A 233 12.80 -5.13 -19.54
C ARG A 233 12.19 -5.42 -20.90
N VAL A 234 12.34 -4.49 -21.83
CA VAL A 234 12.04 -4.72 -23.25
C VAL A 234 12.93 -3.88 -24.15
N MET A 235 13.29 -4.44 -25.30
CA MET A 235 14.03 -3.75 -26.34
C MET A 235 13.08 -3.15 -27.35
N SER A 236 13.32 -1.90 -27.74
CA SER A 236 12.56 -1.20 -28.76
C SER A 236 13.49 -0.41 -29.68
N LYS A 237 12.90 0.34 -30.62
CA LYS A 237 13.63 1.29 -31.46
C LYS A 237 12.99 2.66 -31.27
N ALA A 238 13.82 3.70 -31.20
CA ALA A 238 13.33 5.07 -31.20
C ALA A 238 12.55 5.36 -32.49
N PHE A 239 11.37 5.98 -32.36
CA PHE A 239 10.55 6.42 -33.49
C PHE A 239 10.08 7.86 -33.27
N ARG A 240 9.69 8.53 -34.35
CA ARG A 240 9.17 9.91 -34.32
C ARG A 240 7.76 9.98 -34.91
N PHE A 241 6.94 10.89 -34.40
CA PHE A 241 5.64 11.22 -34.98
C PHE A 241 5.75 12.53 -35.76
N GLY A 242 5.87 12.45 -37.08
CA GLY A 242 5.99 13.64 -37.94
C GLY A 242 7.18 14.53 -37.52
N ASP A 243 6.87 15.78 -37.19
CA ASP A 243 7.84 16.83 -36.82
C ASP A 243 8.02 16.99 -35.29
N ASP A 244 7.32 16.20 -34.46
CA ASP A 244 7.42 16.29 -33.01
C ASP A 244 8.62 15.50 -32.47
N VAL A 245 9.37 16.12 -31.55
CA VAL A 245 10.73 15.71 -31.14
C VAL A 245 10.76 15.03 -29.76
N ALA A 246 9.61 14.72 -29.15
CA ALA A 246 9.58 14.02 -27.86
C ALA A 246 8.44 13.01 -27.79
N VAL A 247 8.79 11.78 -27.42
CA VAL A 247 7.87 10.67 -27.15
C VAL A 247 8.02 10.33 -25.68
N GLU A 248 7.07 10.77 -24.86
CA GLU A 248 7.06 10.43 -23.44
C GLU A 248 6.26 9.14 -23.26
N PHE A 249 6.88 8.19 -22.57
CA PHE A 249 6.29 6.92 -22.22
C PHE A 249 5.84 6.97 -20.76
N GLU A 250 4.58 6.67 -20.50
CA GLU A 250 4.01 6.63 -19.17
C GLU A 250 3.39 5.25 -18.96
N CYS A 251 3.74 4.57 -17.87
CA CYS A 251 3.32 3.22 -17.57
C CYS A 251 2.91 3.09 -16.11
N ASN A 252 1.90 2.28 -15.84
CA ASN A 252 1.53 1.92 -14.48
C ASN A 252 2.20 0.59 -14.09
N VAL A 253 2.57 0.48 -12.81
CA VAL A 253 3.08 -0.76 -12.23
C VAL A 253 2.14 -1.21 -11.12
N ARG A 254 1.62 -2.43 -11.22
CA ARG A 254 0.86 -3.11 -10.17
C ARG A 254 1.81 -3.98 -9.36
N LEU A 255 1.68 -3.91 -8.04
CA LEU A 255 2.38 -4.75 -7.09
C LEU A 255 1.35 -5.63 -6.37
N ASP A 256 1.44 -6.94 -6.60
CA ASP A 256 0.58 -7.94 -5.97
C ASP A 256 1.41 -8.77 -4.99
N LEU A 257 0.78 -9.32 -3.93
CA LEU A 257 1.44 -10.26 -3.03
C LEU A 257 1.70 -11.59 -3.74
N LYS A 258 2.88 -12.16 -3.51
CA LYS A 258 3.29 -13.45 -4.08
C LYS A 258 2.48 -14.57 -3.42
N ASN A 259 1.57 -15.19 -4.18
CA ASN A 259 0.80 -16.35 -3.72
C ASN A 259 1.52 -17.64 -4.14
N GLY A 260 2.20 -18.31 -3.21
CA GLY A 260 3.02 -19.49 -3.47
C GLY A 260 4.44 -19.15 -3.95
N THR A 261 4.98 -19.92 -4.90
CA THR A 261 6.40 -19.80 -5.33
C THR A 261 6.63 -18.97 -6.60
N SER A 262 5.60 -18.64 -7.38
CA SER A 262 5.76 -18.02 -8.70
C SER A 262 4.84 -16.81 -8.91
N CYS A 263 5.35 -15.77 -9.57
CA CYS A 263 4.55 -14.59 -9.91
C CYS A 263 3.71 -14.80 -11.17
N PRO A 264 2.42 -14.43 -11.17
CA PRO A 264 1.58 -14.49 -12.36
C PRO A 264 2.16 -13.56 -13.44
N ARG A 265 2.30 -14.09 -14.66
CA ARG A 265 2.79 -13.35 -15.83
C ARG A 265 1.63 -13.07 -16.81
N PRO A 266 1.64 -11.93 -17.52
CA PRO A 266 0.71 -11.67 -18.61
C PRO A 266 0.72 -12.82 -19.63
N ARG A 267 -0.46 -13.21 -20.12
CA ARG A 267 -0.60 -14.22 -21.18
C ARG A 267 -0.89 -13.51 -22.49
N CYS A 268 0.19 -13.27 -23.21
CA CYS A 268 0.29 -12.70 -24.55
C CYS A 268 1.10 -13.70 -25.39
#